data_AF-A0A7C7KU24-F1
#
_entry.id   AF-A0A7C7KU24-F1
#
_cell.length_a   1.000
_cell.length_b   1.000
_cell.length_c   1.000
_cell.angle_alpha   90.00
_cell.angle_beta   90.00
_cell.angle_gamma   90.00
#
_symmetry.space_group_name_H-M   'P 1'
#
loop_
_entity.id
_entity.type
_entity.pdbx_description
1 polymer ?
#
loop_
_entity_poly.entity_id
_entity_poly.type
_entity_poly.pdbx_seq_one_letter_code
_entity_poly.pdbx_strand_id
1 'polypeptide(L)'
;MTDELSQAYAEYLEGTYDSPDRIVLNAYFRRGHIAGGFRNWWRELKGSDDKLDDAHLMRLAGRFSRRLRAYAKKVGIPVIDCKPGERKAEIAKKHLPQDPDFTGVFAVLVGRVKAPAWHVQRNKKGHITHIVRKYPFVNHYYFHIIDPEWGHITIRMSGHPPFATQVILNGHEYIAAQATKAGISYQKEGNCFTQAGGATLTQIAETLSSPEAVGRLRQVCERWLYSSCLCFVLSLEEQERTGFRYDYSIYQLEYSRNLLFKRGMQMEQLFEALIDRTRTRVDVKRLKTIFGAKRRPFRHQGNKAPRLEV
;
A
#
# COMPACT_ATOMS: atom_id res chain seq x y z
N MET A 1 -5.94 11.30 27.33
CA MET A 1 -5.01 12.30 27.87
C MET A 1 -4.44 13.07 26.70
N THR A 2 -4.65 14.39 26.66
CA THR A 2 -3.99 15.30 25.70
C THR A 2 -2.50 15.33 26.00
N ASP A 3 -1.66 15.22 24.97
CA ASP A 3 -0.21 15.27 25.15
C ASP A 3 0.30 16.68 25.43
N GLU A 4 1.57 16.77 25.84
CA GLU A 4 2.24 18.02 26.19
C GLU A 4 2.22 19.06 25.06
N LEU A 5 2.35 18.64 23.78
CA LEU A 5 2.34 19.57 22.65
C LEU A 5 0.97 20.20 22.47
N SER A 6 -0.10 19.38 22.51
CA SER A 6 -1.47 19.88 22.41
C SER A 6 -1.82 20.80 23.58
N GLN A 7 -1.36 20.48 24.79
CA GLN A 7 -1.57 21.33 25.97
C GLN A 7 -0.83 22.66 25.83
N ALA A 8 0.43 22.64 25.40
CA ALA A 8 1.27 23.83 25.25
C ALA A 8 0.68 24.84 24.26
N TYR A 9 -0.05 24.36 23.24
CA TYR A 9 -0.64 25.22 22.22
C TYR A 9 -2.17 25.37 22.32
N ALA A 10 -2.79 24.88 23.39
CA ALA A 10 -4.25 24.82 23.53
C ALA A 10 -4.95 26.18 23.28
N GLU A 11 -4.32 27.30 23.67
CA GLU A 11 -4.89 28.64 23.46
C GLU A 11 -5.00 29.03 21.96
N TYR A 12 -4.16 28.45 21.10
CA TYR A 12 -4.13 28.69 19.66
C TYR A 12 -4.98 27.71 18.85
N LEU A 13 -5.48 26.65 19.50
CA LEU A 13 -6.20 25.57 18.84
C LEU A 13 -7.71 25.75 18.95
N GLU A 14 -8.39 25.58 17.82
CA GLU A 14 -9.85 25.46 17.74
C GLU A 14 -10.30 24.04 18.12
N GLY A 15 -9.47 23.04 17.84
CA GLY A 15 -9.71 21.67 18.24
C GLY A 15 -8.54 20.74 17.94
N THR A 16 -8.62 19.54 18.48
CA THR A 16 -7.70 18.45 18.15
C THR A 16 -8.48 17.17 17.89
N TYR A 17 -7.94 16.32 17.03
CA TYR A 17 -8.45 14.96 16.85
C TYR A 17 -7.32 14.03 16.45
N ASP A 18 -7.46 12.79 16.84
CA ASP A 18 -6.50 11.72 16.59
C ASP A 18 -7.08 10.76 15.55
N SER A 19 -6.25 10.31 14.61
CA SER A 19 -6.71 9.45 13.52
C SER A 19 -5.60 8.57 12.95
N PRO A 20 -5.88 7.30 12.61
CA PRO A 20 -5.04 6.54 11.71
C PRO A 20 -4.88 7.28 10.38
N ASP A 21 -3.65 7.42 9.90
CA ASP A 21 -3.39 8.07 8.61
C ASP A 21 -3.18 7.01 7.52
N ARG A 22 -2.09 6.25 7.61
CA ARG A 22 -1.75 5.20 6.66
C ARG A 22 -1.73 3.84 7.31
N ILE A 23 -2.50 2.93 6.75
CA ILE A 23 -2.48 1.51 7.13
C ILE A 23 -1.98 0.72 5.93
N VAL A 24 -0.81 0.09 6.05
CA VAL A 24 -0.27 -0.81 5.02
C VAL A 24 -0.19 -2.22 5.60
N LEU A 25 -0.92 -3.13 4.97
CA LEU A 25 -0.94 -4.55 5.33
C LEU A 25 -0.22 -5.35 4.26
N ASN A 26 0.64 -6.29 4.67
CA ASN A 26 1.08 -7.35 3.77
C ASN A 26 -0.01 -8.41 3.68
N ALA A 27 -0.34 -8.82 2.46
CA ALA A 27 -1.07 -10.04 2.18
C ALA A 27 -0.09 -11.04 1.56
N TYR A 28 0.17 -12.15 2.25
CA TYR A 28 1.20 -13.12 1.88
C TYR A 28 0.67 -14.55 1.91
N PHE A 29 1.03 -15.35 0.90
CA PHE A 29 0.67 -16.77 0.86
C PHE A 29 1.75 -17.58 1.58
N ARG A 30 1.54 -17.86 2.87
CA ARG A 30 2.54 -18.46 3.79
C ARG A 30 3.28 -19.65 3.18
N ARG A 31 2.55 -20.62 2.64
CA ARG A 31 3.11 -21.82 2.01
C ARG A 31 4.00 -21.50 0.80
N GLY A 32 3.64 -20.50 0.00
CA GLY A 32 4.41 -20.07 -1.16
C GLY A 32 5.71 -19.32 -0.84
N HIS A 33 5.94 -18.94 0.42
CA HIS A 33 7.16 -18.22 0.82
C HIS A 33 8.36 -19.13 1.10
N ILE A 34 8.16 -20.43 1.30
CA ILE A 34 9.27 -21.39 1.46
C ILE A 34 9.38 -22.28 0.22
N ALA A 35 10.59 -22.68 -0.15
CA ALA A 35 10.86 -23.42 -1.39
C ALA A 35 10.06 -24.75 -1.47
N GLY A 36 10.05 -25.53 -0.39
CA GLY A 36 9.30 -26.79 -0.33
C GLY A 36 7.78 -26.59 -0.39
N GLY A 37 7.26 -25.60 0.35
CA GLY A 37 5.84 -25.26 0.32
C GLY A 37 5.38 -24.76 -1.06
N PHE A 38 6.21 -23.94 -1.72
CA PHE A 38 5.97 -23.49 -3.09
C PHE A 38 5.95 -24.65 -4.09
N ARG A 39 6.91 -25.59 -4.00
CA ARG A 39 6.94 -26.80 -4.83
C ARG A 39 5.69 -27.64 -4.64
N ASN A 40 5.27 -27.87 -3.40
CA ASN A 40 4.05 -28.62 -3.13
C ASN A 40 2.84 -27.89 -3.73
N TRP A 41 2.75 -26.57 -3.58
CA TRP A 41 1.64 -25.78 -4.13
C TRP A 41 1.61 -25.87 -5.65
N TRP A 42 2.78 -25.86 -6.29
CA TRP A 42 2.89 -26.08 -7.73
C TRP A 42 2.33 -27.44 -8.15
N ARG A 43 2.64 -28.52 -7.42
CA ARG A 43 2.11 -29.87 -7.71
C ARG A 43 0.59 -29.93 -7.64
N GLU A 44 -0.02 -29.32 -6.63
CA GLU A 44 -1.48 -29.23 -6.55
C GLU A 44 -2.07 -28.41 -7.69
N LEU A 45 -1.36 -27.35 -8.12
CA LEU A 45 -1.81 -26.51 -9.23
C LEU A 45 -1.63 -27.17 -10.61
N LYS A 46 -0.61 -28.00 -10.81
CA LYS A 46 -0.18 -28.47 -12.14
C LYS A 46 -0.11 -29.99 -12.29
N GLY A 47 -0.35 -30.75 -11.23
CA GLY A 47 -0.30 -32.21 -11.19
C GLY A 47 1.09 -32.81 -10.99
N SER A 48 2.16 -32.12 -11.42
CA SER A 48 3.54 -32.61 -11.28
C SER A 48 4.58 -31.47 -11.23
N ASP A 49 5.83 -31.84 -10.98
CA ASP A 49 6.98 -30.94 -11.04
C ASP A 49 7.54 -30.77 -12.46
N ASP A 50 7.06 -31.51 -13.46
CA ASP A 50 7.70 -31.58 -14.78
C ASP A 50 7.85 -30.19 -15.40
N LYS A 51 6.84 -29.35 -15.17
CA LYS A 51 6.75 -27.97 -15.66
C LYS A 51 7.16 -26.92 -14.63
N LEU A 52 7.71 -27.30 -13.48
CA LEU A 52 8.23 -26.34 -12.50
C LEU A 52 9.58 -25.81 -12.98
N ASP A 53 9.56 -24.76 -13.79
CA ASP A 53 10.73 -24.07 -14.33
C ASP A 53 10.45 -22.58 -14.55
N ASP A 54 11.51 -21.79 -14.75
CA ASP A 54 11.41 -20.34 -14.93
C ASP A 54 10.47 -19.93 -16.07
N ALA A 55 10.46 -20.67 -17.18
CA ALA A 55 9.62 -20.35 -18.33
C ALA A 55 8.14 -20.48 -17.97
N HIS A 56 7.76 -21.51 -17.21
CA HIS A 56 6.41 -21.68 -16.71
C HIS A 56 6.05 -20.67 -15.60
N LEU A 57 7.00 -20.28 -14.74
CA LEU A 57 6.80 -19.19 -13.77
C LEU A 57 6.55 -17.84 -14.47
N MET A 58 7.27 -17.56 -15.55
CA MET A 58 7.03 -16.39 -16.39
C MET A 58 5.69 -16.48 -17.13
N ARG A 59 5.30 -17.66 -17.63
CA ARG A 59 3.97 -17.89 -18.23
C ARG A 59 2.84 -17.63 -17.25
N LEU A 60 3.02 -17.95 -15.96
CA LEU A 60 2.00 -17.68 -14.93
C LEU A 60 1.79 -16.16 -14.74
N ALA A 61 2.87 -15.38 -14.69
CA ALA A 61 2.76 -13.92 -14.65
C ALA A 61 2.21 -13.32 -15.95
N GLY A 62 2.58 -13.90 -17.10
CA GLY A 62 2.02 -13.53 -18.40
C GLY A 62 0.51 -13.82 -18.50
N ARG A 63 0.05 -14.96 -17.95
CA ARG A 63 -1.38 -15.28 -17.83
C ARG A 63 -2.12 -14.21 -17.03
N PHE A 64 -1.57 -13.78 -15.90
CA PHE A 64 -2.15 -12.71 -15.09
C PHE A 64 -2.30 -11.41 -15.88
N SER A 65 -1.21 -10.91 -16.48
CA SER A 65 -1.23 -9.69 -17.30
C SER A 65 -2.28 -9.75 -18.40
N ARG A 66 -2.35 -10.87 -19.14
CA ARG A 66 -3.31 -11.04 -20.24
C ARG A 66 -4.76 -11.06 -19.75
N ARG A 67 -5.06 -11.81 -18.69
CA ARG A 67 -6.42 -11.90 -18.14
C ARG A 67 -6.90 -10.56 -17.59
N LEU A 68 -6.04 -9.87 -16.83
CA LEU A 68 -6.33 -8.54 -16.31
C LEU A 68 -6.62 -7.55 -17.45
N ARG A 69 -5.72 -7.43 -18.43
CA ARG A 69 -5.87 -6.48 -19.54
C ARG A 69 -7.07 -6.79 -20.42
N ALA A 70 -7.36 -8.06 -20.68
CA ALA A 70 -8.54 -8.47 -21.44
C ALA A 70 -9.84 -8.09 -20.71
N TYR A 71 -9.92 -8.36 -19.41
CA TYR A 71 -11.06 -7.95 -18.59
C TYR A 71 -11.20 -6.43 -18.55
N ALA A 72 -10.12 -5.73 -18.22
CA ALA A 72 -10.10 -4.27 -18.09
C ALA A 72 -10.51 -3.58 -19.39
N LYS A 73 -10.05 -4.08 -20.55
CA LYS A 73 -10.51 -3.62 -21.87
C LYS A 73 -12.01 -3.84 -22.08
N LYS A 74 -12.54 -4.99 -21.66
CA LYS A 74 -13.97 -5.32 -21.80
C LYS A 74 -14.86 -4.39 -20.97
N VAL A 75 -14.44 -4.04 -19.76
CA VAL A 75 -15.24 -3.23 -18.81
C VAL A 75 -14.84 -1.75 -18.77
N GLY A 76 -13.89 -1.32 -19.61
CA GLY A 76 -13.47 0.08 -19.69
C GLY A 76 -12.53 0.57 -18.58
N ILE A 77 -11.86 -0.33 -17.85
CA ILE A 77 -10.89 0.06 -16.81
C ILE A 77 -9.52 0.33 -17.46
N PRO A 78 -8.90 1.50 -17.27
CA PRO A 78 -7.57 1.79 -17.78
C PRO A 78 -6.49 0.95 -17.06
N VAL A 79 -5.64 0.28 -17.84
CA VAL A 79 -4.40 -0.36 -17.37
C VAL A 79 -3.20 0.38 -17.94
N ILE A 80 -2.45 1.07 -17.07
CA ILE A 80 -1.44 2.07 -17.46
C ILE A 80 -0.05 1.58 -17.09
N ASP A 81 0.82 1.38 -18.09
CA ASP A 81 2.22 1.04 -17.87
C ASP A 81 3.03 2.30 -17.54
N CYS A 82 3.47 2.40 -16.28
CA CYS A 82 4.22 3.54 -15.77
C CYS A 82 5.72 3.43 -16.05
N LYS A 83 6.31 4.54 -16.51
CA LYS A 83 7.75 4.69 -16.69
C LYS A 83 8.47 4.92 -15.36
N PRO A 84 9.77 4.60 -15.27
CA PRO A 84 10.58 4.97 -14.11
C PRO A 84 10.51 6.48 -13.83
N GLY A 85 10.36 6.87 -12.56
CA GLY A 85 10.27 8.28 -12.14
C GLY A 85 8.85 8.86 -12.13
N GLU A 86 7.88 8.23 -12.78
CA GLU A 86 6.49 8.73 -12.77
C GLU A 86 5.83 8.57 -11.40
N ARG A 87 5.15 9.64 -10.96
CA ARG A 87 4.40 9.68 -9.71
C ARG A 87 3.05 9.00 -9.89
N LYS A 88 3.00 7.71 -9.57
CA LYS A 88 1.79 6.86 -9.67
C LYS A 88 0.56 7.48 -9.02
N ALA A 89 0.73 8.14 -7.86
CA ALA A 89 -0.38 8.81 -7.17
C ALA A 89 -1.02 9.93 -8.03
N GLU A 90 -0.22 10.71 -8.77
CA GLU A 90 -0.74 11.75 -9.66
C GLU A 90 -1.42 11.17 -10.90
N ILE A 91 -0.89 10.07 -11.43
CA ILE A 91 -1.55 9.36 -12.54
C ILE A 91 -2.90 8.82 -12.09
N ALA A 92 -2.96 8.16 -10.93
CA ALA A 92 -4.22 7.62 -10.39
C ALA A 92 -5.27 8.71 -10.19
N LYS A 93 -4.88 9.89 -9.67
CA LYS A 93 -5.78 11.03 -9.46
C LYS A 93 -6.50 11.48 -10.74
N LYS A 94 -5.83 11.40 -11.91
CA LYS A 94 -6.43 11.76 -13.21
C LYS A 94 -7.56 10.83 -13.65
N HIS A 95 -7.64 9.65 -13.06
CA HIS A 95 -8.65 8.64 -13.37
C HIS A 95 -9.68 8.48 -12.26
N LEU A 96 -9.71 9.39 -11.27
CA LEU A 96 -10.71 9.33 -10.21
C LEU A 96 -12.13 9.44 -10.83
N PRO A 97 -13.04 8.53 -10.43
CA PRO A 97 -14.45 8.61 -10.81
C PRO A 97 -15.03 9.97 -10.44
N GLN A 98 -15.89 10.51 -11.32
CA GLN A 98 -16.67 11.72 -11.03
C GLN A 98 -18.00 11.40 -10.36
N ASP A 99 -18.47 10.17 -10.54
CA ASP A 99 -19.68 9.66 -9.89
C ASP A 99 -19.40 9.42 -8.39
N PRO A 100 -20.07 10.13 -7.47
CA PRO A 100 -19.88 9.98 -6.03
C PRO A 100 -20.32 8.60 -5.52
N ASP A 101 -21.18 7.89 -6.25
CA ASP A 101 -21.69 6.57 -5.88
C ASP A 101 -20.84 5.43 -6.45
N PHE A 102 -19.76 5.75 -7.19
CA PHE A 102 -18.92 4.74 -7.81
C PHE A 102 -18.25 3.84 -6.77
N THR A 103 -18.39 2.53 -6.94
CA THR A 103 -17.69 1.50 -6.17
C THR A 103 -17.03 0.51 -7.13
N GLY A 104 -15.73 0.26 -6.95
CA GLY A 104 -15.00 -0.67 -7.81
C GLY A 104 -13.57 -0.25 -8.15
N VAL A 105 -12.92 -1.07 -8.97
CA VAL A 105 -11.61 -0.76 -9.56
C VAL A 105 -11.81 0.30 -10.63
N PHE A 106 -11.19 1.47 -10.48
CA PHE A 106 -11.27 2.54 -11.48
C PHE A 106 -10.01 2.69 -12.34
N ALA A 107 -8.86 2.20 -11.85
CA ALA A 107 -7.61 2.19 -12.62
C ALA A 107 -6.64 1.12 -12.11
N VAL A 108 -5.80 0.61 -13.00
CA VAL A 108 -4.68 -0.26 -12.63
C VAL A 108 -3.38 0.29 -13.20
N LEU A 109 -2.44 0.69 -12.33
CA LEU A 109 -1.11 1.12 -12.76
C LEU A 109 -0.14 -0.06 -12.72
N VAL A 110 0.78 -0.13 -13.69
CA VAL A 110 1.78 -1.20 -13.77
C VAL A 110 3.16 -0.59 -13.64
N GLY A 111 3.96 -1.06 -12.69
CA GLY A 111 5.32 -0.58 -12.47
C GLY A 111 6.32 -1.73 -12.39
N ARG A 112 7.51 -1.53 -12.98
CA ARG A 112 8.63 -2.45 -12.80
C ARG A 112 9.40 -2.12 -11.53
N VAL A 113 9.55 -3.13 -10.66
CA VAL A 113 10.30 -3.00 -9.41
C VAL A 113 11.19 -4.23 -9.20
N LYS A 114 12.30 -4.04 -8.51
CA LYS A 114 13.15 -5.13 -8.06
C LYS A 114 12.48 -5.83 -6.88
N ALA A 115 12.08 -7.09 -7.03
CA ALA A 115 11.33 -7.83 -6.01
C ALA A 115 11.67 -9.32 -6.02
N PRO A 116 11.48 -10.04 -4.90
CA PRO A 116 11.79 -11.47 -4.83
C PRO A 116 10.87 -12.26 -5.78
N ALA A 117 11.47 -13.12 -6.60
CA ALA A 117 10.79 -14.09 -7.44
C ALA A 117 11.51 -15.45 -7.34
N TRP A 118 10.74 -16.53 -7.46
CA TRP A 118 11.29 -17.87 -7.51
C TRP A 118 12.07 -18.12 -8.80
N HIS A 119 13.21 -18.78 -8.66
CA HIS A 119 14.06 -19.26 -9.74
C HIS A 119 14.33 -20.74 -9.51
N VAL A 120 14.09 -21.57 -10.53
CA VAL A 120 14.21 -23.03 -10.43
C VAL A 120 15.46 -23.49 -11.14
N GLN A 121 16.36 -24.12 -10.40
CA GLN A 121 17.58 -24.72 -10.93
C GLN A 121 17.35 -26.20 -11.19
N ARG A 122 17.78 -26.65 -12.37
CA ARG A 122 17.74 -28.06 -12.79
C ARG A 122 19.12 -28.54 -13.19
N ASN A 123 19.38 -29.82 -12.95
CA ASN A 123 20.58 -30.48 -13.46
C ASN A 123 20.42 -30.87 -14.94
N LYS A 124 21.49 -31.40 -15.56
CA LYS A 124 21.48 -31.87 -16.96
C LYS A 124 20.45 -32.97 -17.25
N LYS A 125 20.02 -33.72 -16.23
CA LYS A 125 18.98 -34.76 -16.32
C LYS A 125 17.55 -34.21 -16.14
N GLY A 126 17.40 -32.89 -15.96
CA GLY A 126 16.10 -32.23 -15.80
C GLY A 126 15.54 -32.25 -14.37
N HIS A 127 16.24 -32.82 -13.39
CA HIS A 127 15.79 -32.84 -12.00
C HIS A 127 16.00 -31.48 -11.33
N ILE A 128 15.02 -31.05 -10.52
CA ILE A 128 15.11 -29.83 -9.71
C ILE A 128 16.14 -30.03 -8.60
N THR A 129 17.18 -29.20 -8.58
CA THR A 129 18.21 -29.19 -7.53
C THR A 129 17.90 -28.15 -6.46
N HIS A 130 17.53 -26.93 -6.88
CA HIS A 130 17.23 -25.84 -5.98
C HIS A 130 16.07 -24.97 -6.48
N ILE A 131 15.31 -24.44 -5.53
CA ILE A 131 14.33 -23.37 -5.76
C ILE A 131 14.79 -22.20 -4.89
N VAL A 132 15.30 -21.15 -5.54
CA VAL A 132 15.96 -20.03 -4.87
C VAL A 132 15.23 -18.73 -5.15
N ARG A 133 15.36 -17.74 -4.26
CA ARG A 133 14.86 -16.39 -4.49
C ARG A 133 15.92 -15.57 -5.23
N LYS A 134 15.53 -14.99 -6.36
CA LYS A 134 16.27 -13.92 -7.03
C LYS A 134 15.48 -12.63 -6.92
N TYR A 135 16.14 -11.50 -7.19
CA TYR A 135 15.51 -10.18 -7.19
C TYR A 135 15.53 -9.58 -8.61
N PRO A 136 14.80 -10.15 -9.58
CA PRO A 136 14.67 -9.55 -10.91
C PRO A 136 13.75 -8.33 -10.88
N PHE A 137 13.74 -7.58 -11.99
CA PHE A 137 12.74 -6.55 -12.23
C PHE A 137 11.45 -7.15 -12.74
N VAL A 138 10.39 -7.05 -11.94
CA VAL A 138 9.09 -7.66 -12.19
C VAL A 138 7.99 -6.62 -12.18
N ASN A 139 6.89 -6.91 -12.88
CA ASN A 139 5.71 -6.06 -12.86
C ASN A 139 4.97 -6.21 -11.54
N HIS A 140 4.71 -5.08 -10.89
CA HIS A 140 3.70 -4.93 -9.85
C HIS A 140 2.53 -4.13 -10.41
N TYR A 141 1.34 -4.53 -9.98
CA TYR A 141 0.07 -3.96 -10.39
C TYR A 141 -0.53 -3.25 -9.19
N TYR A 142 -0.90 -1.99 -9.38
CA TYR A 142 -1.46 -1.10 -8.38
C TYR A 142 -2.92 -0.88 -8.75
N PHE A 143 -3.80 -1.66 -8.14
CA PHE A 143 -5.24 -1.54 -8.30
C PHE A 143 -5.72 -0.39 -7.43
N HIS A 144 -6.29 0.64 -8.06
CA HIS A 144 -6.93 1.75 -7.39
C HIS A 144 -8.44 1.52 -7.36
N ILE A 145 -9.00 1.53 -6.16
CA ILE A 145 -10.36 1.05 -5.90
C ILE A 145 -11.08 2.05 -5.01
N ILE A 146 -12.34 2.36 -5.31
CA ILE A 146 -13.24 2.99 -4.34
C ILE A 146 -14.01 1.87 -3.63
N ASP A 147 -13.79 1.75 -2.32
CA ASP A 147 -14.50 0.87 -1.41
C ASP A 147 -15.60 1.66 -0.67
N PRO A 148 -16.80 1.09 -0.47
CA PRO A 148 -17.92 1.80 0.14
C PRO A 148 -17.72 2.17 1.61
N GLU A 149 -16.78 1.53 2.32
CA GLU A 149 -16.53 1.77 3.74
C GLU A 149 -15.22 2.50 3.99
N TRP A 150 -14.24 2.29 3.11
CA TRP A 150 -12.87 2.80 3.24
C TRP A 150 -12.51 3.93 2.28
N GLY A 151 -13.39 4.26 1.32
CA GLY A 151 -13.09 5.22 0.27
C GLY A 151 -11.98 4.69 -0.66
N HIS A 152 -11.03 5.56 -1.04
CA HIS A 152 -9.95 5.16 -1.93
C HIS A 152 -8.94 4.23 -1.25
N ILE A 153 -8.84 2.99 -1.74
CA ILE A 153 -7.82 2.03 -1.35
C ILE A 153 -6.90 1.70 -2.53
N THR A 154 -5.68 1.25 -2.23
CA THR A 154 -4.74 0.77 -3.25
C THR A 154 -4.22 -0.62 -2.89
N ILE A 155 -4.33 -1.56 -3.84
CA ILE A 155 -3.74 -2.89 -3.72
C ILE A 155 -2.56 -3.00 -4.66
N ARG A 156 -1.36 -3.21 -4.12
CA ARG A 156 -0.13 -3.42 -4.86
C ARG A 156 0.23 -4.91 -4.86
N MET A 157 0.13 -5.57 -6.00
CA MET A 157 0.33 -7.02 -6.13
C MET A 157 1.44 -7.37 -7.13
N SER A 158 2.33 -8.29 -6.77
CA SER A 158 3.30 -8.89 -7.68
C SER A 158 2.62 -9.83 -8.67
N GLY A 159 2.98 -9.74 -9.96
CA GLY A 159 2.52 -10.70 -10.95
C GLY A 159 3.19 -12.07 -10.90
N HIS A 160 4.28 -12.22 -10.16
CA HIS A 160 4.96 -13.51 -10.00
C HIS A 160 4.64 -14.17 -8.66
N PRO A 161 4.60 -15.53 -8.62
CA PRO A 161 4.45 -16.25 -7.36
C PRO A 161 5.56 -15.91 -6.36
N PRO A 162 5.26 -15.83 -5.05
CA PRO A 162 3.98 -16.19 -4.42
C PRO A 162 2.92 -15.07 -4.41
N PHE A 163 2.99 -14.13 -5.36
CA PHE A 163 2.03 -13.03 -5.53
C PHE A 163 1.94 -12.17 -4.28
N ALA A 164 3.11 -11.76 -3.77
CA ALA A 164 3.21 -10.89 -2.63
C ALA A 164 2.43 -9.59 -2.89
N THR A 165 1.60 -9.21 -1.92
CA THR A 165 0.66 -8.11 -2.05
C THR A 165 0.72 -7.19 -0.85
N GLN A 166 0.53 -5.90 -1.09
CA GLN A 166 0.32 -4.88 -0.05
C GLN A 166 -1.05 -4.23 -0.27
N VAL A 167 -1.84 -4.15 0.79
CA VAL A 167 -3.10 -3.39 0.83
C VAL A 167 -2.81 -2.09 1.56
N ILE A 168 -3.08 -0.96 0.90
CA ILE A 168 -2.82 0.39 1.40
C ILE A 168 -4.18 1.06 1.59
N LEU A 169 -4.47 1.43 2.83
CA LEU A 169 -5.69 2.09 3.27
C LEU A 169 -5.34 3.46 3.85
N ASN A 170 -6.27 4.40 3.75
CA ASN A 170 -6.16 5.73 4.33
C ASN A 170 -7.25 5.91 5.40
N GLY A 171 -6.86 6.14 6.65
CA GLY A 171 -7.82 6.29 7.74
C GLY A 171 -8.63 7.60 7.67
N HIS A 172 -8.09 8.67 7.08
CA HIS A 172 -8.85 9.89 6.80
C HIS A 172 -9.92 9.69 5.74
N GLU A 173 -9.70 8.80 4.76
CA GLU A 173 -10.74 8.42 3.79
C GLU A 173 -11.81 7.54 4.44
N TYR A 174 -11.41 6.61 5.31
CA TYR A 174 -12.36 5.83 6.12
C TYR A 174 -13.25 6.74 6.98
N ILE A 175 -12.67 7.69 7.73
CA ILE A 175 -13.45 8.60 8.57
C ILE A 175 -14.41 9.43 7.73
N ALA A 176 -13.96 9.95 6.58
CA ALA A 176 -14.82 10.70 5.66
C ALA A 176 -15.98 9.84 5.13
N ALA A 177 -15.73 8.59 4.75
CA ALA A 177 -16.74 7.65 4.30
C ALA A 177 -17.76 7.33 5.41
N GLN A 178 -17.30 7.05 6.63
CA GLN A 178 -18.17 6.79 7.78
C GLN A 178 -18.98 8.03 8.19
N ALA A 179 -18.38 9.22 8.18
CA ALA A 179 -19.06 10.47 8.47
C ALA A 179 -20.18 10.74 7.44
N THR A 180 -19.89 10.54 6.15
CA THR A 180 -20.89 10.65 5.06
C THR A 180 -22.05 9.68 5.29
N LYS A 181 -21.75 8.42 5.61
CA LYS A 181 -22.77 7.39 5.87
C LYS A 181 -23.64 7.70 7.10
N ALA A 182 -23.07 8.37 8.10
CA ALA A 182 -23.77 8.80 9.30
C ALA A 182 -24.49 10.16 9.14
N GLY A 183 -24.44 10.79 7.95
CA GLY A 183 -25.05 12.10 7.71
C GLY A 183 -24.33 13.26 8.42
N ILE A 184 -23.08 13.06 8.83
CA ILE A 184 -22.27 14.07 9.53
C ILE A 184 -21.63 14.97 8.47
N SER A 185 -21.93 16.27 8.53
CA SER A 185 -21.29 17.26 7.66
C SER A 185 -19.83 17.45 8.06
N TYR A 186 -18.94 17.44 7.07
CA TYR A 186 -17.52 17.75 7.26
C TYR A 186 -16.95 18.53 6.07
N GLN A 187 -15.87 19.26 6.32
CA GLN A 187 -15.00 19.81 5.26
C GLN A 187 -13.58 19.27 5.42
N LYS A 188 -12.89 19.06 4.30
CA LYS A 188 -11.50 18.60 4.24
C LYS A 188 -10.65 19.53 3.39
N GLU A 189 -9.45 19.82 3.88
CA GLU A 189 -8.34 20.35 3.08
C GLU A 189 -7.23 19.31 3.07
N GLY A 190 -7.10 18.59 1.96
CA GLY A 190 -6.26 17.39 1.90
C GLY A 190 -6.75 16.32 2.90
N ASN A 191 -5.87 15.88 3.81
CA ASN A 191 -6.23 14.93 4.88
C ASN A 191 -6.78 15.63 6.13
N CYS A 192 -6.69 16.96 6.25
CA CYS A 192 -7.11 17.66 7.47
C CYS A 192 -8.61 17.95 7.43
N PHE A 193 -9.34 17.58 8.47
CA PHE A 193 -10.74 17.96 8.67
C PHE A 193 -10.80 19.36 9.28
N THR A 194 -11.30 20.33 8.51
CA THR A 194 -11.30 21.76 8.87
C THR A 194 -12.59 22.23 9.53
N GLN A 195 -13.71 21.55 9.25
CA GLN A 195 -15.00 21.85 9.84
C GLN A 195 -15.72 20.55 10.14
N ALA A 196 -15.55 20.06 11.37
CA ALA A 196 -16.28 18.90 11.90
C ALA A 196 -16.20 18.92 13.43
N GLY A 197 -17.22 18.42 14.12
CA GLY A 197 -17.16 18.24 15.57
C GLY A 197 -16.05 17.25 15.91
N GLY A 198 -14.91 17.74 16.43
CA GLY A 198 -13.71 16.93 16.66
C GLY A 198 -13.95 15.68 17.52
N ALA A 199 -14.89 15.76 18.47
CA ALA A 199 -15.31 14.61 19.28
C ALA A 199 -15.95 13.49 18.43
N THR A 200 -16.82 13.84 17.49
CA THR A 200 -17.50 12.85 16.62
C THR A 200 -16.51 12.19 15.65
N LEU A 201 -15.58 12.96 15.09
CA LEU A 201 -14.53 12.38 14.24
C LEU A 201 -13.58 11.47 15.02
N THR A 202 -13.23 11.86 16.25
CA THR A 202 -12.39 11.04 17.13
C THR A 202 -13.07 9.73 17.45
N GLN A 203 -14.38 9.73 17.75
CA GLN A 203 -15.15 8.50 18.00
C GLN A 203 -15.15 7.56 16.78
N ILE A 204 -15.30 8.11 15.57
CA ILE A 204 -15.20 7.31 14.34
C ILE A 204 -13.78 6.75 14.18
N ALA A 205 -12.76 7.56 14.42
CA ALA A 205 -11.36 7.13 14.36
C ALA A 205 -11.04 6.03 15.38
N GLU A 206 -11.58 6.12 16.59
CA GLU A 206 -11.44 5.13 17.66
C GLU A 206 -12.02 3.76 17.28
N THR A 207 -12.98 3.70 16.35
CA THR A 207 -13.42 2.41 15.81
C THR A 207 -12.28 1.65 15.14
N LEU A 208 -11.29 2.31 14.53
CA LEU A 208 -10.14 1.63 13.94
C LEU A 208 -9.12 1.15 14.98
N SER A 209 -9.29 1.55 16.24
CA SER A 209 -8.50 1.10 17.39
C SER A 209 -9.22 0.02 18.20
N SER A 210 -10.47 -0.34 17.84
CA SER A 210 -11.26 -1.34 18.54
C SER A 210 -10.83 -2.78 18.19
N PRO A 211 -11.09 -3.79 19.04
CA PRO A 211 -10.79 -5.19 18.73
C PRO A 211 -11.41 -5.67 17.40
N GLU A 212 -12.57 -5.13 17.03
CA GLU A 212 -13.29 -5.45 15.79
C GLU A 212 -12.60 -4.88 14.54
N ALA A 213 -11.65 -3.95 14.69
CA ALA A 213 -10.92 -3.34 13.57
C ALA A 213 -10.17 -4.40 12.75
N VAL A 214 -9.65 -5.45 13.40
CA VAL A 214 -9.00 -6.58 12.71
C VAL A 214 -9.97 -7.28 11.76
N GLY A 215 -11.22 -7.49 12.19
CA GLY A 215 -12.27 -8.07 11.36
C GLY A 215 -12.61 -7.20 10.15
N ARG A 216 -12.80 -5.89 10.35
CA ARG A 216 -13.07 -4.93 9.27
C ARG A 216 -11.92 -4.85 8.25
N LEU A 217 -10.68 -4.75 8.73
CA LEU A 217 -9.48 -4.74 7.89
C LEU A 217 -9.38 -6.02 7.05
N ARG A 218 -9.68 -7.17 7.66
CA ARG A 218 -9.70 -8.44 6.95
C ARG A 218 -10.79 -8.47 5.88
N GLN A 219 -12.00 -8.00 6.18
CA GLN A 219 -13.11 -7.96 5.23
C GLN A 219 -12.79 -7.12 3.99
N VAL A 220 -12.27 -5.91 4.13
CA VAL A 220 -11.88 -5.08 2.97
C VAL A 220 -10.75 -5.73 2.17
N CYS A 221 -9.78 -6.35 2.84
CA CYS A 221 -8.71 -7.08 2.15
C CYS A 221 -9.28 -8.25 1.33
N GLU A 222 -10.06 -9.13 1.95
CA GLU A 222 -10.60 -10.33 1.29
C GLU A 222 -11.56 -9.96 0.16
N ARG A 223 -12.46 -8.98 0.39
CA ARG A 223 -13.40 -8.47 -0.61
C ARG A 223 -12.71 -8.14 -1.92
N TRP A 224 -11.61 -7.39 -1.88
CA TRP A 224 -10.95 -6.91 -3.10
C TRP A 224 -9.82 -7.81 -3.60
N LEU A 225 -9.07 -8.46 -2.70
CA LEU A 225 -7.98 -9.34 -3.11
C LEU A 225 -8.49 -10.52 -3.93
N TYR A 226 -9.56 -11.18 -3.49
CA TYR A 226 -10.06 -12.37 -4.18
C TYR A 226 -10.93 -12.03 -5.39
N SER A 227 -11.79 -11.00 -5.30
CA SER A 227 -12.70 -10.64 -6.39
C SER A 227 -12.03 -9.88 -7.54
N SER A 228 -11.01 -9.07 -7.25
CA SER A 228 -10.52 -8.04 -8.17
C SER A 228 -9.02 -8.11 -8.46
N CYS A 229 -8.25 -8.95 -7.75
CA CYS A 229 -6.80 -9.06 -7.95
C CYS A 229 -6.37 -10.50 -8.27
N LEU A 230 -6.53 -11.41 -7.30
CA LEU A 230 -6.08 -12.80 -7.37
C LEU A 230 -6.84 -13.61 -8.42
N CYS A 231 -8.11 -13.28 -8.68
CA CYS A 231 -8.94 -13.95 -9.68
C CYS A 231 -8.29 -13.97 -11.09
N PHE A 232 -7.48 -12.97 -11.42
CA PHE A 232 -6.75 -12.91 -12.69
C PHE A 232 -5.51 -13.81 -12.73
N VAL A 233 -4.95 -14.16 -11.57
CA VAL A 233 -3.82 -15.10 -11.44
C VAL A 233 -4.32 -16.54 -11.41
N LEU A 234 -5.20 -16.83 -10.45
CA LEU A 234 -5.79 -18.14 -10.19
C LEU A 234 -7.31 -18.04 -10.34
N SER A 235 -7.89 -18.93 -11.15
CA SER A 235 -9.35 -19.13 -11.15
C SER A 235 -9.84 -19.58 -9.77
N LEU A 236 -11.15 -19.44 -9.50
CA LEU A 236 -11.74 -19.89 -8.24
C LEU A 236 -11.48 -21.39 -8.00
N GLU A 237 -11.65 -22.22 -9.03
CA GLU A 237 -11.33 -23.65 -8.99
C GLU A 237 -9.85 -23.91 -8.61
N GLU A 238 -8.91 -23.16 -9.19
CA GLU A 238 -7.49 -23.28 -8.83
C GLU A 238 -7.22 -22.83 -7.39
N GLN A 239 -7.92 -21.82 -6.89
CA GLN A 239 -7.80 -21.36 -5.51
C GLN A 239 -8.32 -22.40 -4.52
N GLU A 240 -9.48 -23.01 -4.80
CA GLU A 240 -10.08 -24.08 -4.00
C GLU A 240 -9.19 -25.32 -4.00
N ARG A 241 -8.78 -25.81 -5.18
CA ARG A 241 -7.95 -27.00 -5.33
C ARG A 241 -6.60 -26.89 -4.61
N THR A 242 -6.00 -25.70 -4.59
CA THR A 242 -4.68 -25.49 -3.97
C THR A 242 -4.73 -24.95 -2.55
N GLY A 243 -5.93 -24.67 -2.03
CA GLY A 243 -6.14 -24.00 -0.75
C GLY A 243 -5.46 -22.63 -0.65
N PHE A 244 -5.28 -21.91 -1.77
CA PHE A 244 -4.56 -20.64 -1.76
C PHE A 244 -5.34 -19.60 -0.95
N ARG A 245 -4.78 -19.17 0.18
CA ARG A 245 -5.32 -18.10 1.02
C ARG A 245 -4.19 -17.18 1.49
N TYR A 246 -4.48 -15.89 1.50
CA TYR A 246 -3.60 -14.87 2.07
C TYR A 246 -3.71 -14.88 3.60
N ASP A 247 -2.55 -14.89 4.25
CA ASP A 247 -2.37 -14.41 5.62
C ASP A 247 -2.02 -12.92 5.59
N TYR A 248 -2.27 -12.23 6.71
CA TYR A 248 -2.06 -10.78 6.82
C TYR A 248 -1.04 -10.45 7.91
N SER A 249 -0.27 -9.39 7.70
CA SER A 249 0.55 -8.76 8.73
C SER A 249 0.63 -7.26 8.52
N ILE A 250 0.86 -6.51 9.59
CA ILE A 250 1.06 -5.06 9.50
C ILE A 250 2.45 -4.80 8.91
N TYR A 251 2.51 -4.06 7.79
CA TYR A 251 3.76 -3.55 7.23
C TYR A 251 4.09 -2.18 7.84
N GLN A 252 3.09 -1.31 7.90
CA GLN A 252 3.21 0.06 8.38
C GLN A 252 1.87 0.51 8.92
N LEU A 253 1.91 1.21 10.05
CA LEU A 253 0.75 1.87 10.64
C LEU A 253 1.20 3.27 11.07
N GLU A 254 0.63 4.29 10.42
CA GLU A 254 0.85 5.69 10.77
C GLU A 254 -0.39 6.21 11.50
N TYR A 255 -0.15 6.95 12.57
CA TYR A 255 -1.17 7.61 13.36
C TYR A 255 -0.86 9.10 13.40
N SER A 256 -1.90 9.90 13.22
CA SER A 256 -1.81 11.35 13.13
C SER A 256 -2.52 11.99 14.30
N ARG A 257 -1.86 12.97 14.91
CA ARG A 257 -2.51 13.96 15.76
C ARG A 257 -2.72 15.21 14.93
N ASN A 258 -3.98 15.60 14.79
CA ASN A 258 -4.38 16.75 13.99
C ASN A 258 -4.67 17.91 14.94
N LEU A 259 -3.98 19.02 14.71
CA LEU A 259 -4.08 20.25 15.48
C LEU A 259 -4.73 21.31 14.59
N LEU A 260 -5.99 21.66 14.88
CA LEU A 260 -6.70 22.70 14.13
C LEU A 260 -6.44 24.05 14.80
N PHE A 261 -5.71 24.92 14.11
CA PHE A 261 -5.38 26.25 14.63
C PHE A 261 -6.48 27.26 14.31
N LYS A 262 -6.76 28.16 15.27
CA LYS A 262 -7.71 29.27 15.09
C LYS A 262 -7.28 30.24 13.98
N ARG A 263 -5.97 30.35 13.71
CA ARG A 263 -5.39 31.27 12.72
C ARG A 263 -4.20 30.62 12.00
N GLY A 264 -4.23 30.60 10.66
CA GLY A 264 -3.18 30.03 9.83
C GLY A 264 -1.79 30.65 10.06
N MET A 265 -1.71 31.99 10.24
CA MET A 265 -0.44 32.68 10.50
C MET A 265 0.24 32.21 11.79
N GLN A 266 -0.53 31.89 12.83
CA GLN A 266 0.01 31.39 14.09
C GLN A 266 0.51 29.96 13.93
N MET A 267 -0.22 29.12 13.18
CA MET A 267 0.22 27.77 12.83
C MET A 267 1.57 27.81 12.12
N GLU A 268 1.72 28.66 11.09
CA GLU A 268 2.95 28.77 10.31
C GLU A 268 4.14 29.23 11.17
N GLN A 269 3.96 30.28 11.98
CA GLN A 269 4.99 30.75 12.91
C GLN A 269 5.43 29.67 13.91
N LEU A 270 4.47 28.94 14.49
CA LEU A 270 4.77 27.88 15.45
C LEU A 270 5.43 26.68 14.78
N PHE A 271 4.99 26.31 13.58
CA PHE A 271 5.58 25.23 12.80
C PHE A 271 7.04 25.53 12.44
N GLU A 272 7.34 26.73 11.95
CA GLU A 272 8.71 27.18 11.69
C GLU A 272 9.56 27.20 12.96
N ALA A 273 9.02 27.70 14.08
CA ALA A 273 9.73 27.70 15.36
C ALA A 273 10.05 26.28 15.86
N LEU A 274 9.14 25.32 15.66
CA LEU A 274 9.37 23.91 15.97
C LEU A 274 10.44 23.30 15.07
N ILE A 275 10.42 23.62 13.78
CA ILE A 275 11.45 23.21 12.82
C ILE A 275 12.82 23.75 13.26
N ASP A 276 12.93 25.04 13.58
CA ASP A 276 14.21 25.64 13.97
C ASP A 276 14.75 25.06 15.29
N ARG A 277 13.87 24.85 16.28
CA ARG A 277 14.24 24.23 17.56
C ARG A 277 14.65 22.76 17.41
N THR A 278 14.11 22.04 16.44
CA THR A 278 14.49 20.63 16.17
C THR A 278 15.74 20.54 15.31
N ARG A 279 15.89 21.38 14.27
CA ARG A 279 17.08 21.46 13.40
C ARG A 279 18.36 21.69 14.20
N THR A 280 18.31 22.53 15.22
CA THR A 280 19.46 22.79 16.10
C THR A 280 19.88 21.57 16.92
N ARG A 281 18.96 20.65 17.24
CA ARG A 281 19.24 19.42 18.01
C ARG A 281 19.62 18.22 17.14
N VAL A 282 19.20 18.24 15.87
CA VAL A 282 19.44 17.21 14.86
C VAL A 282 20.47 17.74 13.85
N ASP A 283 21.70 17.94 14.32
CA ASP A 283 22.76 18.44 13.45
C ASP A 283 23.15 17.41 12.36
N VAL A 284 23.81 17.90 11.31
CA VAL A 284 24.25 17.07 10.17
C VAL A 284 25.16 15.92 10.64
N LYS A 285 25.95 16.12 11.70
CA LYS A 285 26.85 15.09 12.23
C LYS A 285 26.06 13.95 12.88
N ARG A 286 24.98 14.26 13.60
CA ARG A 286 24.06 13.31 14.23
C ARG A 286 23.24 12.56 13.19
N LEU A 287 22.72 13.24 12.17
CA LEU A 287 22.06 12.60 11.02
C LEU A 287 23.01 11.63 10.30
N LYS A 288 24.25 12.06 10.07
CA LYS A 288 25.30 11.22 9.49
C LYS A 288 25.58 9.97 10.33
N THR A 289 25.60 10.08 11.66
CA THR A 289 25.74 8.92 12.55
C THR A 289 24.53 7.99 12.46
N ILE A 290 23.31 8.54 12.56
CA ILE A 290 22.05 7.76 12.51
C ILE A 290 21.92 7.00 11.18
N PHE A 291 22.23 7.65 10.06
CA PHE A 291 22.12 7.07 8.72
C PHE A 291 23.42 6.43 8.19
N GLY A 292 24.45 6.28 9.04
CA GLY A 292 25.70 5.59 8.70
C GLY A 292 26.56 6.27 7.62
N ALA A 293 26.38 7.57 7.38
CA ALA A 293 27.07 8.31 6.33
C ALA A 293 28.32 9.04 6.87
N LYS A 294 29.52 8.68 6.39
CA LYS A 294 30.77 9.33 6.84
C LYS A 294 31.00 10.74 6.27
N ARG A 295 30.39 11.09 5.13
CA ARG A 295 30.57 12.39 4.44
C ARG A 295 29.22 13.02 4.06
N ARG A 296 29.18 14.35 3.92
CA ARG A 296 28.00 15.07 3.41
C ARG A 296 27.73 14.56 1.98
N PRO A 297 26.51 14.19 1.59
CA PRO A 297 26.19 13.92 0.20
C PRO A 297 26.41 15.21 -0.62
N PHE A 298 27.21 15.14 -1.68
CA PHE A 298 27.36 16.24 -2.63
C PHE A 298 27.29 15.69 -4.05
N ARG A 299 26.85 16.50 -5.01
CA ARG A 299 26.87 16.12 -6.42
C ARG A 299 28.31 16.07 -6.91
N HIS A 300 28.78 14.88 -7.25
CA HIS A 300 29.95 14.71 -8.12
C HIS A 300 29.49 14.67 -9.57
N GLN A 301 30.14 15.43 -10.46
CA GLN A 301 29.98 15.21 -11.91
C GLN A 301 30.33 13.75 -12.22
N GLY A 302 29.40 13.03 -12.87
CA GLY A 302 29.56 11.63 -13.27
C GLY A 302 28.95 10.57 -12.35
N ASN A 303 28.46 10.92 -11.16
CA ASN A 303 27.77 9.97 -10.26
C ASN A 303 26.26 10.23 -10.18
N LYS A 304 25.49 9.17 -9.90
CA LYS A 304 24.03 9.25 -9.70
C LYS A 304 23.70 10.27 -8.61
N ALA A 305 22.66 11.07 -8.84
CA ALA A 305 22.16 12.04 -7.88
C ALA A 305 21.93 11.38 -6.51
N PRO A 306 22.32 12.04 -5.40
CA PRO A 306 22.10 11.50 -4.06
C PRO A 306 20.61 11.26 -3.86
N ARG A 307 20.27 10.17 -3.16
CA ARG A 307 18.88 9.72 -2.97
C ARG A 307 18.05 10.66 -2.10
N LEU A 308 18.71 11.58 -1.40
CA LEU A 308 18.16 12.67 -0.60
C LEU A 308 19.05 13.90 -0.85
N GLU A 309 18.44 14.97 -1.35
CA GLU A 309 19.01 16.32 -1.33
C GLU A 309 18.44 17.02 -0.07
N VAL A 310 19.31 17.66 0.72
CA VAL A 310 18.94 18.51 1.86
C VAL A 310 19.29 19.94 1.49
#